data_AF-A0A7C4CQX5-F1
#
_entry.id   AF-A0A7C4CQX5-F1
#
_cell.length_a   1.000
_cell.length_b   1.000
_cell.length_c   1.000
_cell.angle_alpha   90.00
_cell.angle_beta   90.00
_cell.angle_gamma   90.00
#
_symmetry.space_group_name_H-M   'P 1'
#
loop_
_entity.id
_entity.type
_entity.pdbx_description
1 polymer ?
#
loop_
_entity_poly.entity_id
_entity_poly.type
_entity_poly.pdbx_seq_one_letter_code
_entity_poly.pdbx_strand_id
1 'polypeptide(L)'
;MKAIGGRYRSSFLQKVKVASRLVKKDTQSLRVRLMDELEAMFHIAKEAAKAQSITVEEAQNWMRIMAYLSQVMNSLSKSFDEAKAMEYLENLERMMRESKEHNETSKGN
;
A
#
# COMPACT_ATOMS: atom_id res chain seq x y z
N MET A 1 -9.37 14.13 -51.99
CA MET A 1 -9.87 14.27 -50.61
C MET A 1 -9.12 13.33 -49.64
N LYS A 2 -7.89 13.66 -49.21
CA LYS A 2 -7.08 12.83 -48.26
C LYS A 2 -6.62 13.58 -46.99
N ALA A 3 -6.90 14.89 -46.86
CA ALA A 3 -6.36 15.72 -45.77
C ALA A 3 -7.17 15.68 -44.45
N ILE A 4 -8.40 15.20 -44.49
CA ILE A 4 -9.33 15.29 -43.36
C ILE A 4 -9.03 14.22 -42.30
N GLY A 5 -8.81 12.96 -42.70
CA GLY A 5 -8.52 11.84 -41.78
C GLY A 5 -7.18 11.97 -41.04
N GLY A 6 -6.15 12.56 -41.66
CA GLY A 6 -4.84 12.76 -41.01
C GLY A 6 -4.89 13.74 -39.83
N ARG A 7 -5.70 14.80 -39.95
CA ARG A 7 -5.90 15.79 -38.86
C ARG A 7 -6.67 15.20 -37.68
N TYR A 8 -7.72 14.43 -37.94
CA TYR A 8 -8.47 13.75 -36.88
C TYR A 8 -7.63 12.70 -36.14
N ARG A 9 -6.82 11.92 -36.86
CA ARG A 9 -5.89 10.95 -36.25
C ARG A 9 -4.87 11.64 -35.33
N SER A 10 -4.28 12.75 -35.76
CA SER A 10 -3.31 13.50 -34.95
C SER A 10 -3.96 14.08 -33.68
N SER A 11 -5.15 14.68 -33.81
CA SER A 11 -5.92 15.20 -32.67
C SER A 11 -6.30 14.10 -31.67
N PHE A 12 -6.75 12.93 -32.15
CA PHE A 12 -7.08 11.79 -31.30
C PHE A 12 -5.85 11.24 -30.55
N LEU A 13 -4.71 11.06 -31.24
CA LEU A 13 -3.46 10.62 -30.61
C LEU A 13 -2.99 11.61 -29.54
N GLN A 14 -3.18 12.91 -29.75
CA GLN A 14 -2.86 13.91 -28.74
C GLN A 14 -3.76 13.79 -27.51
N LYS A 15 -5.07 13.57 -27.70
CA LYS A 15 -6.01 13.33 -26.59
C LYS A 15 -5.66 12.06 -25.79
N VAL A 16 -5.31 10.97 -26.45
CA VAL A 16 -4.83 9.73 -25.79
C VAL A 16 -3.58 10.03 -24.95
N LYS A 17 -2.59 10.73 -25.50
CA LYS A 17 -1.37 11.11 -24.75
C LYS A 17 -1.66 12.02 -23.55
N VAL A 18 -2.66 12.90 -23.64
CA VAL A 18 -3.10 13.72 -22.50
C VAL A 18 -3.75 12.83 -21.44
N ALA A 19 -4.71 11.99 -21.84
CA ALA A 19 -5.38 11.05 -20.93
C ALA A 19 -4.39 10.13 -20.21
N SER A 20 -3.43 9.54 -20.94
CA SER A 20 -2.38 8.69 -20.32
C SER A 20 -1.50 9.45 -19.33
N ARG A 21 -1.20 10.72 -19.60
CA ARG A 21 -0.42 11.57 -18.67
C ARG A 21 -1.20 11.92 -17.42
N LEU A 22 -2.50 12.18 -17.54
CA LEU A 22 -3.39 12.43 -16.40
C LEU A 22 -3.48 11.19 -15.52
N VAL A 23 -3.83 10.03 -16.09
CA VAL A 23 -3.90 8.75 -15.36
C VAL A 23 -2.57 8.46 -14.67
N LYS A 24 -1.43 8.57 -15.38
CA LYS A 24 -0.11 8.35 -14.77
C LYS A 24 0.13 9.30 -13.60
N LYS A 25 -0.20 10.58 -13.71
CA LYS A 25 -0.03 11.56 -12.63
C LYS A 25 -0.87 11.20 -11.41
N ASP A 26 -2.12 10.82 -11.63
CA ASP A 26 -3.04 10.45 -10.56
C ASP A 26 -2.56 9.18 -9.84
N THR A 27 -2.15 8.16 -10.60
CA THR A 27 -1.55 6.93 -10.06
C THR A 27 -0.28 7.20 -9.25
N GLN A 28 0.63 8.07 -9.74
CA GLN A 28 1.84 8.42 -8.99
C GLN A 28 1.52 9.18 -7.70
N SER A 29 0.53 10.08 -7.74
CA SER A 29 0.11 10.84 -6.56
C SER A 29 -0.52 9.93 -5.51
N LEU A 30 -1.34 8.97 -5.93
CA LEU A 30 -1.91 7.94 -5.07
C LEU A 30 -0.81 7.07 -4.44
N ARG A 31 0.17 6.62 -5.24
CA ARG A 31 1.31 5.84 -4.73
C ARG A 31 2.07 6.58 -3.64
N VAL A 32 2.39 7.87 -3.85
CA VAL A 32 3.14 8.66 -2.85
C VAL A 32 2.37 8.72 -1.54
N ARG A 33 1.08 9.07 -1.59
CA ARG A 33 0.24 9.12 -0.37
C ARG A 33 0.17 7.78 0.33
N LEU A 34 0.01 6.68 -0.41
CA LEU A 34 -0.01 5.35 0.20
C LEU A 34 1.34 5.00 0.86
N MET A 35 2.47 5.39 0.26
CA MET A 35 3.78 5.18 0.88
C MET A 35 3.92 5.92 2.20
N ASP A 36 3.47 7.18 2.25
CA ASP A 36 3.54 7.99 3.47
C ASP A 36 2.72 7.34 4.60
N GLU A 37 1.52 6.83 4.29
CA GLU A 37 0.69 6.11 5.26
C GLU A 37 1.33 4.79 5.71
N LEU A 38 1.91 4.01 4.80
CA LEU A 38 2.60 2.76 5.14
C LEU A 38 3.85 2.99 6.01
N GLU A 39 4.58 4.08 5.78
CA GLU A 39 5.70 4.50 6.62
C GLU A 39 5.22 4.90 8.02
N ALA A 40 4.13 5.66 8.12
CA ALA A 40 3.50 5.98 9.40
C ALA A 40 3.08 4.72 10.17
N MET A 41 2.45 3.75 9.50
CA MET A 41 2.09 2.45 10.09
C MET A 41 3.33 1.68 10.56
N PHE A 42 4.43 1.70 9.80
CA PHE A 42 5.67 1.06 10.19
C PHE A 42 6.25 1.68 11.46
N HIS A 43 6.22 3.01 11.58
CA HIS A 43 6.65 3.70 12.79
C HIS A 43 5.79 3.35 14.00
N ILE A 44 4.47 3.28 13.85
CA ILE A 44 3.56 2.84 14.91
C ILE A 44 3.91 1.43 15.37
N ALA A 45 4.07 0.49 14.43
CA ALA A 45 4.44 -0.89 14.75
C ALA A 45 5.80 -1.00 15.44
N LYS A 46 6.78 -0.17 15.04
CA LYS A 46 8.10 -0.10 15.66
C LYS A 46 8.05 0.39 17.10
N GLU A 47 7.26 1.42 17.38
CA GLU A 47 7.12 1.94 18.74
C GLU A 47 6.31 0.99 19.62
N ALA A 48 5.30 0.33 19.06
CA ALA A 48 4.56 -0.73 19.76
C ALA A 48 5.47 -1.92 20.12
N ALA A 49 6.36 -2.36 19.22
CA ALA A 49 7.32 -3.45 19.46
C ALA A 49 8.33 -3.14 20.59
N LYS A 50 8.54 -1.86 20.91
CA LYS A 50 9.48 -1.41 21.96
C LYS A 50 8.79 -1.05 23.27
N ALA A 51 7.45 -1.09 23.32
CA ALA A 51 6.72 -0.71 24.51
C ALA A 51 7.16 -1.58 25.69
N GLN A 52 7.39 -0.97 26.86
CA GLN A 52 7.88 -1.70 28.03
C GLN A 52 6.84 -2.68 28.61
N SER A 53 5.57 -2.54 28.21
CA SER A 53 4.42 -3.26 28.74
C SER A 53 3.88 -4.34 27.80
N ILE A 54 4.68 -4.83 26.85
CA ILE A 54 4.27 -5.91 25.93
C ILE A 54 5.06 -7.19 26.16
N THR A 55 4.42 -8.31 25.87
CA THR A 55 5.01 -9.65 25.90
C THR A 55 5.97 -9.87 24.74
N VAL A 56 6.81 -10.91 24.85
CA VAL A 56 7.69 -11.33 23.75
C VAL A 56 6.89 -11.73 22.52
N GLU A 57 5.74 -12.37 22.69
CA GLU A 57 4.85 -12.76 21.59
C GLU A 57 4.26 -11.54 20.89
N GLU A 58 3.78 -10.56 21.64
CA GLU A 58 3.31 -9.28 21.09
C GLU A 58 4.42 -8.57 20.31
N ALA A 59 5.64 -8.53 20.85
CA ALA A 59 6.79 -7.93 20.17
C ALA A 59 7.11 -8.66 18.85
N GLN A 60 7.03 -9.99 18.84
CA GLN A 60 7.18 -10.80 17.63
C GLN A 60 6.11 -10.54 16.59
N ASN A 61 4.85 -10.35 17.01
CA ASN A 61 3.76 -10.00 16.10
C ASN A 61 3.98 -8.61 15.46
N TRP A 62 4.41 -7.61 16.24
CA TRP A 62 4.80 -6.32 15.69
C TRP A 62 5.99 -6.39 14.73
N MET A 63 6.98 -7.24 15.00
CA MET A 63 8.08 -7.50 14.07
C MET A 63 7.61 -8.11 12.74
N ARG A 64 6.65 -9.05 12.78
CA ARG A 64 6.04 -9.63 11.57
C ARG A 64 5.30 -8.57 10.76
N ILE A 65 4.54 -7.70 11.42
CA ILE A 65 3.84 -6.57 10.78
C ILE A 65 4.84 -5.62 10.11
N MET A 66 5.92 -5.22 10.81
CA MET A 66 6.97 -4.37 10.24
C MET A 66 7.64 -5.01 9.01
N ALA A 67 7.93 -6.31 9.07
CA ALA A 67 8.49 -7.05 7.94
C ALA A 67 7.54 -7.05 6.74
N TYR A 68 6.24 -7.25 6.98
CA TYR A 68 5.23 -7.22 5.93
C TYR A 68 5.11 -5.81 5.30
N LEU A 69 5.01 -4.76 6.11
CA LEU A 69 4.98 -3.37 5.63
C LEU A 69 6.21 -3.04 4.77
N SER A 70 7.40 -3.49 5.18
CA SER A 70 8.63 -3.31 4.39
C SER A 70 8.56 -4.01 3.03
N GLN A 71 7.98 -5.21 2.97
CA GLN A 71 7.76 -5.93 1.71
C GLN A 71 6.75 -5.21 0.81
N VAL A 72 5.66 -4.70 1.38
CA VAL A 72 4.63 -3.94 0.66
C VAL A 72 5.22 -2.66 0.07
N MET A 73 5.93 -1.86 0.88
CA MET A 73 6.62 -0.65 0.41
C MET A 73 7.64 -0.97 -0.69
N ASN A 74 8.40 -2.06 -0.58
CA ASN A 74 9.33 -2.47 -1.63
C ASN A 74 8.63 -2.94 -2.93
N SER A 75 7.44 -3.51 -2.83
CA SER A 75 6.64 -3.93 -3.98
C SER A 75 6.07 -2.70 -4.71
N LEU A 76 5.46 -1.79 -3.95
CA LEU A 76 4.82 -0.57 -4.47
C LEU A 76 5.83 0.42 -5.06
N SER A 77 7.07 0.45 -4.57
CA SER A 77 8.12 1.33 -5.09
C SER A 77 8.53 0.97 -6.52
N LYS A 78 8.41 -0.32 -6.87
CA LYS A 78 8.74 -0.86 -8.20
C LYS A 78 7.59 -0.67 -9.20
N SER A 79 6.36 -0.95 -8.76
CA SER A 79 5.16 -0.82 -9.58
C SER A 79 3.94 -0.56 -8.70
N PHE A 80 3.07 0.36 -9.13
CA PHE A 80 1.81 0.61 -8.44
C PHE A 80 0.66 -0.03 -9.21
N ASP A 81 0.07 -1.05 -8.59
CA ASP A 81 -1.14 -1.71 -9.00
C ASP A 81 -2.15 -1.53 -7.86
N GLU A 82 -3.26 -0.87 -8.14
CA GLU A 82 -4.26 -0.50 -7.14
C GLU A 82 -4.98 -1.72 -6.55
N ALA A 83 -5.26 -2.75 -7.37
CA ALA A 83 -5.88 -3.98 -6.88
C ALA A 83 -4.95 -4.71 -5.92
N LYS A 84 -3.66 -4.78 -6.27
CA LYS A 84 -2.64 -5.38 -5.41
C LYS A 84 -2.42 -4.57 -4.12
N ALA A 85 -2.51 -3.25 -4.19
CA ALA A 85 -2.45 -2.39 -3.01
C ALA A 85 -3.61 -2.69 -2.04
N MET A 86 -4.82 -2.91 -2.55
CA MET A 86 -5.96 -3.32 -1.73
C MET A 86 -5.74 -4.68 -1.06
N GLU A 87 -5.26 -5.68 -1.80
CA GLU A 87 -4.91 -6.99 -1.22
C GLU A 87 -3.87 -6.86 -0.09
N TYR A 88 -2.89 -5.96 -0.22
CA TYR A 88 -1.91 -5.71 0.83
C TYR A 88 -2.54 -5.12 2.09
N LEU A 89 -3.48 -4.19 1.94
CA LEU A 89 -4.18 -3.58 3.07
C LEU A 89 -5.10 -4.58 3.77
N GLU A 90 -5.84 -5.41 3.02
CA GLU A 90 -6.69 -6.47 3.57
C GLU A 90 -5.88 -7.50 4.37
N ASN A 91 -4.71 -7.90 3.86
CA ASN A 91 -3.82 -8.81 4.59
C ASN A 91 -3.25 -8.18 5.85
N LEU A 92 -2.88 -6.88 5.82
CA LEU A 92 -2.43 -6.15 7.01
C LEU A 92 -3.53 -6.11 8.07
N GLU A 93 -4.78 -5.84 7.66
CA GLU A 93 -5.94 -5.87 8.55
C GLU A 93 -6.13 -7.25 9.18
N ARG A 94 -6.03 -8.33 8.38
CA ARG A 94 -6.12 -9.70 8.89
C ARG A 94 -5.04 -9.99 9.94
N MET A 95 -3.78 -9.65 9.65
CA MET A 95 -2.67 -9.83 10.60
C MET A 95 -2.92 -9.10 11.93
N MET A 96 -3.49 -7.90 11.87
CA MET A 96 -3.86 -7.13 13.07
C MET A 96 -4.97 -7.81 13.87
N ARG A 97 -6.01 -8.33 13.20
CA ARG A 97 -7.11 -9.04 13.87
C ARG A 97 -6.65 -10.33 14.54
N GLU A 98 -5.88 -11.15 13.83
CA GLU A 98 -5.30 -12.39 14.36
C GLU A 98 -4.39 -12.13 15.58
N SER A 99 -3.62 -11.03 15.56
CA SER A 99 -2.77 -10.65 16.70
C SER A 99 -3.56 -10.31 17.97
N LYS A 100 -4.80 -9.83 17.83
CA LYS A 100 -5.68 -9.48 18.95
C LYS A 100 -6.34 -10.73 19.55
N GLU A 101 -6.80 -11.64 18.70
CA GLU A 101 -7.50 -12.86 19.11
C GLU A 101 -6.59 -13.76 19.97
N HIS A 102 -5.33 -13.98 19.60
CA HIS A 102 -4.38 -14.77 20.40
C HIS A 102 -4.14 -14.20 21.81
N ASN A 103 -4.24 -12.88 21.96
CA ASN A 103 -4.02 -12.19 23.22
C ASN A 103 -5.22 -12.30 24.18
N GLU A 104 -6.44 -12.39 23.65
CA GLU A 104 -7.66 -12.56 24.45
C GLU A 104 -7.82 -14.00 24.95
N THR A 105 -7.47 -15.00 24.14
CA THR A 105 -7.51 -16.41 24.55
C THR A 105 -6.42 -16.76 25.59
N SER A 106 -5.30 -16.04 25.58
CA SER A 106 -4.17 -16.28 26.51
C SER A 106 -4.35 -15.62 27.88
N LYS A 107 -5.28 -14.66 28.03
CA LYS A 107 -5.63 -14.02 29.31
C LYS A 107 -6.78 -14.72 30.05
N GLY A 108 -7.38 -15.75 29.44
CA GLY A 108 -8.54 -16.48 29.96
C GLY A 108 -8.26 -17.82 30.63
N ASN A 109 -6.99 -18.22 30.79
CA ASN A 109 -6.56 -19.46 31.45
C ASN A 109 -5.65 -19.19 32.64
#